data_AF-A0A1V4T1D6-F1
#
_entry.id   AF-A0A1V4T1D6-F1
#
_cell.length_a   1.000
_cell.length_b   1.000
_cell.length_c   1.000
_cell.angle_alpha   90.00
_cell.angle_beta   90.00
_cell.angle_gamma   90.00
#
_symmetry.space_group_name_H-M   'P 1'
#
loop_
_entity.id
_entity.type
_entity.pdbx_description
1 polymer ?
#
loop_
_entity_poly.entity_id
_entity_poly.type
_entity_poly.pdbx_seq_one_letter_code
_entity_poly.pdbx_strand_id
1 'polypeptide(L)'
;MLEIETLTKRTGTTETSITNRLQEMEQRISDAEDMIEKIDSSVKENNKDKKVLTQNVQEIWDTMKRPNLRIIGIEEGEEYQLKGTENIFNKIIEENFPNLKKEIPMKIQEAYRTPNRLDQKKISHHIIIKTLNIQNKERLLRAAKEKSQVTYKDRPLRTTSDFSMEIPKASKA
;
A
#
# COMPACT_ATOMS: atom_id res chain seq x y z
N MET A 1 -15.97 -52.84 63.58
CA MET A 1 -14.76 -53.33 62.89
C MET A 1 -15.00 -53.47 61.37
N LEU A 2 -16.06 -54.16 60.93
CA LEU A 2 -16.46 -54.28 59.51
C LEU A 2 -16.76 -52.95 58.79
N GLU A 3 -17.38 -51.97 59.46
CA GLU A 3 -17.66 -50.65 58.86
C GLU A 3 -16.39 -49.82 58.61
N ILE A 4 -15.41 -49.90 59.50
CA ILE A 4 -14.12 -49.19 59.34
C ILE A 4 -13.37 -49.75 58.14
N GLU A 5 -13.33 -51.07 57.98
CA GLU A 5 -12.61 -51.72 56.88
C GLU A 5 -13.25 -51.47 55.50
N THR A 6 -14.57 -51.35 55.44
CA THR A 6 -15.31 -51.00 54.22
C THR A 6 -15.17 -49.52 53.85
N LEU A 7 -15.08 -48.63 54.84
CA LEU A 7 -14.75 -47.22 54.64
C LEU A 7 -13.32 -47.05 54.10
N THR A 8 -12.32 -47.70 54.70
CA THR A 8 -10.91 -47.64 54.24
C THR A 8 -10.74 -48.16 52.81
N LYS A 9 -11.46 -49.24 52.43
CA LYS A 9 -11.44 -49.74 51.05
C LYS A 9 -12.08 -48.76 50.06
N ARG A 10 -13.18 -48.09 50.44
CA ARG A 10 -13.80 -47.04 49.61
C ARG A 10 -12.91 -45.81 49.46
N THR A 11 -12.25 -45.36 50.52
CA THR A 11 -11.36 -44.19 50.43
C THR A 11 -10.17 -44.48 49.54
N GLY A 12 -9.55 -45.66 49.65
CA GLY A 12 -8.43 -46.05 48.79
C GLY A 12 -8.80 -46.17 47.30
N THR A 13 -10.01 -46.64 46.97
CA THR A 13 -10.48 -46.68 45.58
C THR A 13 -10.79 -45.29 45.03
N THR A 14 -11.33 -44.38 45.85
CA THR A 14 -11.55 -42.98 45.45
C THR A 14 -10.24 -42.22 45.27
N GLU A 15 -9.26 -42.40 46.13
CA GLU A 15 -7.93 -41.77 46.00
C GLU A 15 -7.24 -42.22 44.71
N THR A 16 -7.26 -43.52 44.41
CA THR A 16 -6.69 -44.05 43.16
C THR A 16 -7.38 -43.47 41.92
N SER A 17 -8.71 -43.34 41.96
CA SER A 17 -9.48 -42.74 40.86
C SER A 17 -9.13 -41.26 40.66
N ILE A 18 -8.95 -40.51 41.76
CA ILE A 18 -8.56 -39.09 41.71
C ILE A 18 -7.15 -38.94 41.13
N THR A 19 -6.19 -39.75 41.57
CA THR A 19 -4.81 -39.73 41.08
C THR A 19 -4.73 -40.00 39.58
N ASN A 20 -5.48 -41.00 39.09
CA ASN A 20 -5.51 -41.30 37.65
C ASN A 20 -6.08 -40.13 36.83
N ARG A 21 -7.13 -39.47 37.32
CA ARG A 21 -7.71 -38.29 36.67
C ARG A 21 -6.76 -37.09 36.71
N LEU A 22 -6.01 -36.92 37.79
CA LEU A 22 -4.97 -35.89 37.92
C LEU A 22 -3.86 -36.11 36.89
N GLN A 23 -3.34 -37.33 36.78
CA GLN A 23 -2.29 -37.66 35.81
C GLN A 23 -2.77 -37.48 34.36
N GLU A 24 -4.01 -37.85 34.05
CA GLU A 24 -4.60 -37.59 32.73
C GLU A 24 -4.74 -36.08 32.45
N MET A 25 -5.15 -35.30 33.45
CA MET A 25 -5.23 -33.84 33.33
C MET A 25 -3.84 -33.21 33.13
N GLU A 26 -2.82 -33.64 33.88
CA GLU A 26 -1.44 -33.17 33.75
C GLU A 26 -0.90 -33.44 32.34
N GLN A 27 -1.13 -34.64 31.79
CA GLN A 27 -0.71 -34.95 30.43
C GLN A 27 -1.43 -34.06 29.40
N ARG A 28 -2.75 -33.88 29.55
CA ARG A 28 -3.52 -33.00 28.65
C ARG A 28 -3.08 -31.54 28.74
N ILE A 29 -2.66 -31.07 29.91
CA ILE A 29 -2.12 -29.72 30.09
C ILE A 29 -0.77 -29.60 29.38
N SER A 30 0.14 -30.56 29.59
CA SER A 30 1.43 -30.60 28.91
C SER A 30 1.27 -30.60 27.39
N ASP A 31 0.37 -31.43 26.85
CA ASP A 31 0.10 -31.47 25.41
C ASP A 31 -0.47 -30.15 24.89
N ALA A 32 -1.31 -29.48 25.69
CA ALA A 32 -1.88 -28.18 25.34
C ALA A 32 -0.83 -27.06 25.36
N GLU A 33 0.09 -27.07 26.34
CA GLU A 33 1.21 -26.13 26.42
C GLU A 33 2.13 -26.25 25.20
N ASP A 34 2.49 -27.48 24.81
CA ASP A 34 3.27 -27.75 23.60
C ASP A 34 2.57 -27.26 22.33
N MET A 35 1.25 -27.43 22.24
CA MET A 35 0.47 -26.92 21.11
C MET A 35 0.45 -25.38 21.08
N ILE A 36 0.29 -24.73 22.23
CA ILE A 36 0.31 -23.27 22.35
C ILE A 36 1.67 -22.72 21.90
N GLU A 37 2.79 -23.34 22.29
CA GLU A 37 4.12 -22.91 21.87
C GLU A 37 4.32 -23.02 20.35
N LYS A 38 3.83 -24.11 19.73
CA LYS A 38 3.84 -24.29 18.27
C LYS A 38 3.00 -23.21 17.56
N ILE A 39 1.82 -22.90 18.09
CA ILE A 39 0.95 -21.85 17.55
C ILE A 39 1.64 -20.49 17.65
N ASP A 40 2.21 -20.13 18.80
CA ASP A 40 2.90 -18.85 18.99
C ASP A 40 4.08 -18.69 18.03
N SER A 41 4.87 -19.76 17.86
CA SER A 41 5.97 -19.80 16.89
C SER A 41 5.49 -19.58 15.45
N SER A 42 4.41 -20.26 15.05
CA SER A 42 3.80 -20.09 13.72
C SER A 42 3.23 -18.68 13.51
N VAL A 43 2.58 -18.10 14.52
CA VAL A 43 2.06 -16.72 14.46
C VAL A 43 3.21 -15.72 14.30
N LYS A 44 4.33 -15.92 15.01
CA LYS A 44 5.53 -15.09 14.87
C LYS A 44 6.12 -15.17 13.46
N GLU A 45 6.18 -16.35 12.87
CA GLU A 45 6.65 -16.55 11.49
C GLU A 45 5.70 -15.88 10.48
N ASN A 46 4.41 -16.15 10.57
CA ASN A 46 3.39 -15.54 9.69
C ASN A 46 3.40 -14.01 9.74
N ASN A 47 3.67 -13.41 10.91
CA ASN A 47 3.79 -11.96 11.04
C ASN A 47 5.03 -11.41 10.33
N LYS A 48 6.15 -12.14 10.35
CA LYS A 48 7.35 -11.77 9.58
C LYS A 48 7.06 -11.83 8.09
N ASP A 49 6.43 -12.91 7.63
CA ASP A 49 6.07 -13.09 6.21
C ASP A 49 5.09 -12.02 5.73
N LYS A 50 4.07 -11.71 6.53
CA LYS A 50 3.12 -10.62 6.24
C LYS A 50 3.84 -9.29 6.06
N LYS A 51 4.83 -8.99 6.91
CA LYS A 51 5.61 -7.75 6.80
C LYS A 51 6.43 -7.72 5.51
N VAL A 52 7.09 -8.82 5.16
CA VAL A 52 7.86 -8.95 3.91
C VAL A 52 6.94 -8.82 2.69
N LEU A 53 5.80 -9.49 2.68
CA LEU A 53 4.82 -9.42 1.60
C LEU A 53 4.27 -8.00 1.42
N THR A 54 3.97 -7.31 2.51
CA THR A 54 3.49 -5.91 2.47
C THR A 54 4.55 -5.00 1.85
N GLN A 55 5.82 -5.16 2.26
CA GLN A 55 6.93 -4.41 1.69
C GLN A 55 7.11 -4.71 0.19
N ASN A 56 7.06 -5.97 -0.21
CA ASN A 56 7.19 -6.37 -1.62
C ASN A 56 6.07 -5.78 -2.49
N VAL A 57 4.83 -5.82 -2.00
CA VAL A 57 3.69 -5.20 -2.69
C VAL A 57 3.92 -3.70 -2.87
N GLN A 58 4.40 -3.03 -1.83
CA GLN A 58 4.69 -1.60 -1.86
C GLN A 58 5.82 -1.26 -2.87
N GLU A 59 6.89 -2.04 -2.91
CA GLU A 59 7.98 -1.90 -3.89
C GLU A 59 7.54 -2.13 -5.33
N ILE A 60 6.65 -3.10 -5.57
CA ILE A 60 6.05 -3.35 -6.88
C ILE A 60 5.22 -2.14 -7.30
N TRP A 61 4.35 -1.62 -6.43
CA TRP A 61 3.55 -0.44 -6.71
C TRP A 61 4.41 0.78 -6.99
N ASP A 62 5.46 1.02 -6.22
CA ASP A 62 6.38 2.13 -6.44
C ASP A 62 7.14 1.98 -7.76
N THR A 63 7.54 0.76 -8.12
CA THR A 63 8.19 0.48 -9.41
C THR A 63 7.23 0.75 -10.57
N MET A 64 5.97 0.32 -10.46
CA MET A 64 4.94 0.56 -11.48
C MET A 64 4.56 2.03 -11.62
N LYS A 65 4.54 2.79 -10.51
CA LYS A 65 4.24 4.23 -10.50
C LYS A 65 5.46 5.11 -10.76
N ARG A 66 6.67 4.55 -10.75
CA ARG A 66 7.91 5.29 -11.00
C ARG A 66 7.90 6.12 -12.30
N PRO A 67 7.34 5.68 -13.44
CA PRO A 67 7.24 6.50 -14.65
C PRO A 67 6.03 7.47 -14.66
N ASN A 68 5.18 7.45 -13.64
CA ASN A 68 3.97 8.27 -13.60
C ASN A 68 4.27 9.70 -13.12
N LEU A 69 3.69 10.66 -13.83
CA LEU A 69 3.64 12.07 -13.49
C LEU A 69 2.22 12.43 -13.05
N ARG A 70 2.08 13.18 -11.97
CA ARG A 70 0.82 13.67 -11.44
C ARG A 70 0.67 15.17 -11.72
N ILE A 71 -0.45 15.56 -12.32
CA ILE A 71 -0.79 16.94 -12.65
C ILE A 71 -2.03 17.34 -11.87
N ILE A 72 -1.93 18.45 -11.14
CA ILE A 72 -2.97 19.00 -10.25
C ILE A 72 -3.27 20.44 -10.68
N GLY A 73 -4.55 20.83 -10.68
CA GLY A 73 -5.00 22.17 -11.04
C GLY A 73 -5.68 22.27 -12.41
N ILE A 74 -5.95 21.14 -13.06
CA ILE A 74 -6.74 21.08 -14.29
C ILE A 74 -8.22 20.98 -13.94
N GLU A 75 -9.08 21.75 -14.60
CA GLU A 75 -10.53 21.69 -14.40
C GLU A 75 -11.12 20.35 -14.89
N GLU A 76 -12.22 19.92 -14.26
CA GLU A 76 -12.96 18.72 -14.67
C GLU A 76 -13.65 18.94 -16.02
N GLY A 77 -13.61 17.92 -16.88
CA GLY A 77 -14.28 17.95 -18.18
C GLY A 77 -13.50 18.59 -19.34
N GLU A 78 -12.33 19.17 -19.07
CA GLU A 78 -11.36 19.62 -20.09
C GLU A 78 -10.97 18.49 -21.05
N GLU A 79 -10.92 17.26 -20.54
CA GLU A 79 -10.59 16.08 -21.34
C GLU A 79 -11.62 15.81 -22.45
N TYR A 80 -12.91 16.14 -22.25
CA TYR A 80 -13.93 15.96 -23.28
C TYR A 80 -13.77 16.98 -24.41
N GLN A 81 -13.43 18.23 -24.07
CA GLN A 81 -13.20 19.29 -25.05
C GLN A 81 -11.98 18.97 -25.93
N LEU A 82 -10.94 18.41 -25.33
CA LEU A 82 -9.69 18.09 -26.01
C LEU A 82 -9.61 16.66 -26.51
N LYS A 83 -10.71 15.89 -26.48
CA LYS A 83 -10.75 14.49 -26.90
C LYS A 83 -9.66 13.62 -26.25
N GLY A 84 -9.36 13.88 -24.98
CA GLY A 84 -8.44 13.08 -24.19
C GLY A 84 -7.46 13.90 -23.35
N THR A 85 -7.09 13.30 -22.23
CA THR A 85 -6.10 13.80 -21.27
C THR A 85 -4.71 13.99 -21.88
N GLU A 86 -4.40 13.21 -22.92
CA GLU A 86 -3.19 13.31 -23.72
C GLU A 86 -2.99 14.69 -24.33
N ASN A 87 -4.06 15.27 -24.87
CA ASN A 87 -4.01 16.57 -25.53
C ASN A 87 -3.87 17.72 -24.52
N ILE A 88 -4.42 17.57 -23.31
CA ILE A 88 -4.14 18.50 -22.20
C ILE A 88 -2.64 18.51 -21.91
N PHE A 89 -2.03 17.33 -21.76
CA PHE A 89 -0.60 17.25 -21.49
C PHE A 89 0.24 17.90 -22.59
N ASN A 90 -0.06 17.62 -23.87
CA ASN A 90 0.65 18.22 -24.99
C ASN A 90 0.58 19.76 -24.97
N LYS A 91 -0.60 20.33 -24.66
CA LYS A 91 -0.75 21.79 -24.50
C LYS A 91 0.06 22.36 -23.35
N ILE A 92 0.10 21.68 -22.20
CA ILE A 92 0.94 22.09 -21.06
C ILE A 92 2.42 22.12 -21.48
N ILE A 93 2.88 21.11 -22.21
CA ILE A 93 4.27 21.06 -22.69
C ILE A 93 4.56 22.18 -23.69
N GLU A 94 3.65 22.47 -24.60
CA GLU A 94 3.77 23.58 -25.55
C GLU A 94 3.86 24.94 -24.86
N GLU A 95 2.97 25.19 -23.89
CA GLU A 95 2.89 26.44 -23.14
C GLU A 95 4.13 26.64 -22.24
N ASN A 96 4.62 25.57 -21.61
CA ASN A 96 5.60 25.69 -20.54
C ASN A 96 7.03 25.30 -20.92
N PHE A 97 7.19 24.31 -21.80
CA PHE A 97 8.48 23.65 -22.09
C PHE A 97 8.72 23.50 -23.59
N PRO A 98 8.70 24.59 -24.38
CA PRO A 98 8.81 24.52 -25.84
C PRO A 98 10.15 23.95 -26.31
N ASN A 99 11.24 24.17 -25.57
CA ASN A 99 12.57 23.61 -25.89
C ASN A 99 12.58 22.09 -25.68
N LEU A 100 11.99 21.62 -24.59
CA LEU A 100 11.95 20.20 -24.25
C LEU A 100 11.10 19.41 -25.26
N LYS A 101 10.07 20.04 -25.82
CA LYS A 101 9.27 19.47 -26.93
C LYS A 101 10.08 19.26 -28.21
N LYS A 102 11.04 20.17 -28.50
CA LYS A 102 11.88 20.10 -29.71
C LYS A 102 12.99 19.06 -29.58
N GLU A 103 13.59 18.96 -28.40
CA GLU A 103 14.71 18.05 -28.14
C GLU A 103 14.28 16.58 -28.08
N ILE A 104 13.09 16.31 -27.53
CA ILE A 104 12.64 14.94 -27.28
C ILE A 104 11.16 14.84 -27.66
N PRO A 105 10.78 13.93 -28.57
CA PRO A 105 9.38 13.60 -28.76
C PRO A 105 8.86 12.95 -27.48
N MET A 106 8.16 13.72 -26.66
CA MET A 106 7.55 13.26 -25.42
C MET A 106 6.37 12.33 -25.72
N LYS A 107 6.68 11.06 -25.94
CA LYS A 107 5.67 10.01 -26.05
C LYS A 107 5.18 9.63 -24.66
N ILE A 108 3.89 9.81 -24.46
CA ILE A 108 3.15 9.28 -23.32
C ILE A 108 2.67 7.87 -23.67
N GLN A 109 2.65 7.01 -22.67
CA GLN A 109 2.08 5.66 -22.81
C GLN A 109 0.57 5.72 -22.59
N GLU A 110 0.16 6.39 -21.52
CA GLU A 110 -1.24 6.52 -21.12
C GLU A 110 -1.42 7.86 -20.39
N ALA A 111 -2.61 8.44 -20.49
CA ALA A 111 -3.02 9.59 -19.71
C ALA A 111 -4.46 9.43 -19.23
N TYR A 112 -4.68 9.47 -17.93
CA TYR A 112 -6.01 9.28 -17.34
C TYR A 112 -6.20 10.13 -16.10
N ARG A 113 -7.46 10.33 -15.73
CA ARG A 113 -7.86 11.09 -14.55
C ARG A 113 -8.20 10.15 -13.39
N THR A 114 -7.85 10.53 -12.17
CA THR A 114 -8.03 9.70 -10.96
C THR A 114 -8.82 10.44 -9.86
N PRO A 115 -9.78 9.76 -9.18
CA PRO A 115 -10.29 8.40 -9.48
C PRO A 115 -11.18 8.37 -10.73
N ASN A 116 -11.15 7.26 -11.48
CA ASN A 116 -12.01 7.01 -12.64
C ASN A 116 -13.45 6.58 -12.21
N ARG A 117 -13.91 7.01 -11.04
CA ARG A 117 -15.21 6.65 -10.47
C ARG A 117 -16.05 7.90 -10.25
N LEU A 118 -17.34 7.78 -10.53
CA LEU A 118 -18.44 8.72 -10.30
C LEU A 118 -18.65 9.13 -8.82
N ASP A 119 -17.62 9.09 -7.97
CA ASP A 119 -17.70 9.57 -6.61
C ASP A 119 -17.55 11.10 -6.63
N GLN A 120 -18.70 11.78 -6.71
CA GLN A 120 -18.87 13.24 -6.74
C GLN A 120 -18.32 14.00 -5.50
N LYS A 121 -17.57 13.34 -4.62
CA LYS A 121 -17.01 13.96 -3.41
C LYS A 121 -15.70 14.67 -3.74
N LYS A 122 -15.79 15.99 -4.01
CA LYS A 122 -14.86 17.11 -3.70
C LYS A 122 -13.34 16.85 -3.59
N ILE A 123 -12.77 15.81 -4.18
CA ILE A 123 -11.33 15.62 -4.28
C ILE A 123 -10.97 16.13 -5.66
N SER A 124 -10.11 17.15 -5.73
CA SER A 124 -9.60 17.66 -7.01
C SER A 124 -9.04 16.49 -7.83
N HIS A 125 -9.72 16.14 -8.92
CA HIS A 125 -9.32 15.02 -9.76
C HIS A 125 -8.01 15.36 -10.44
N HIS A 126 -6.97 14.61 -10.12
CA HIS A 126 -5.64 14.79 -10.71
C HIS A 126 -5.51 13.93 -11.96
N ILE A 127 -4.66 14.38 -12.87
CA ILE A 127 -4.32 13.66 -14.07
C ILE A 127 -3.02 12.88 -13.81
N ILE A 128 -3.03 11.60 -14.13
CA ILE A 128 -1.86 10.74 -14.16
C ILE A 128 -1.42 10.59 -15.62
N ILE A 129 -0.17 10.95 -15.89
CA ILE A 129 0.50 10.74 -17.16
C ILE A 129 1.55 9.65 -16.97
N LYS A 130 1.37 8.51 -17.62
CA LYS A 130 2.37 7.45 -17.67
C LYS A 130 3.33 7.75 -18.80
N THR A 131 4.57 8.07 -18.44
CA THR A 131 5.63 8.32 -19.43
C THR A 131 6.21 7.00 -19.94
N LEU A 132 6.74 7.00 -21.17
CA LEU A 132 7.36 5.80 -21.74
C LEU A 132 8.60 5.33 -20.96
N ASN A 133 9.33 6.27 -20.36
CA ASN A 133 10.52 5.97 -19.57
C ASN A 133 10.66 6.96 -18.39
N ILE A 134 11.35 6.51 -17.35
CA ILE A 134 11.53 7.29 -16.11
C ILE A 134 12.35 8.57 -16.38
N GLN A 135 13.28 8.54 -17.34
CA GLN A 135 14.12 9.69 -17.69
C GLN A 135 13.29 10.88 -18.21
N ASN A 136 12.25 10.61 -19.01
CA ASN A 136 11.33 11.63 -19.53
C ASN A 136 10.57 12.27 -18.38
N LYS A 137 10.05 11.47 -17.44
CA LYS A 137 9.41 11.97 -16.22
C LYS A 137 10.35 12.85 -15.39
N GLU A 138 11.59 12.41 -15.16
CA GLU A 138 12.56 13.15 -14.35
C GLU A 138 12.97 14.47 -14.99
N ARG A 139 13.15 14.51 -16.31
CA ARG A 139 13.42 15.74 -17.07
C ARG A 139 12.26 16.72 -16.96
N LEU A 140 11.02 16.23 -17.11
CA LEU A 140 9.81 17.05 -16.94
C LEU A 140 9.70 17.64 -15.54
N LEU A 141 9.91 16.82 -14.51
CA LEU A 141 9.87 17.29 -13.13
C LEU A 141 10.99 18.28 -12.82
N ARG A 142 12.18 18.11 -13.41
CA ARG A 142 13.29 19.05 -13.28
C ARG A 142 12.94 20.38 -13.95
N ALA A 143 12.51 20.34 -15.20
CA ALA A 143 12.10 21.53 -15.93
C ALA A 143 10.96 22.28 -15.21
N ALA A 144 10.00 21.55 -14.65
CA ALA A 144 8.91 22.14 -13.86
C ALA A 144 9.36 22.76 -12.54
N LYS A 145 10.43 22.25 -11.92
CA LYS A 145 11.04 22.85 -10.70
C LYS A 145 11.88 24.09 -11.02
N GLU A 146 12.59 24.07 -12.15
CA GLU A 146 13.42 25.18 -12.63
C GLU A 146 12.56 26.34 -13.14
N LYS A 147 11.39 26.02 -13.70
CA LYS A 147 10.39 27.01 -14.06
C LYS A 147 9.76 27.57 -12.78
N SER A 148 9.68 28.90 -12.67
CA SER A 148 9.07 29.57 -11.51
C SER A 148 7.60 29.17 -11.30
N GLN A 149 6.85 28.99 -12.39
CA GLN A 149 5.45 28.58 -12.36
C GLN A 149 5.10 27.82 -13.64
N VAL A 150 4.44 26.68 -13.49
CA VAL A 150 3.84 25.94 -14.60
C VAL A 150 2.37 26.34 -14.71
N THR A 151 1.90 26.64 -15.91
CA THR A 151 0.53 27.10 -16.17
C THR A 151 -0.20 26.23 -17.20
N TYR A 152 -1.52 26.32 -17.23
CA TYR A 152 -2.36 25.81 -18.32
C TYR A 152 -3.51 26.77 -18.51
N LYS A 153 -3.67 27.31 -19.73
CA LYS A 153 -4.66 28.38 -19.99
C LYS A 153 -4.48 29.55 -19.01
N ASP A 154 -3.22 29.96 -18.80
CA ASP A 154 -2.83 31.04 -17.89
C ASP A 154 -3.14 30.80 -16.40
N ARG A 155 -3.54 29.58 -16.02
CA ARG A 155 -3.81 29.20 -14.62
C ARG A 155 -2.68 28.37 -14.06
N PRO A 156 -2.22 28.62 -12.82
CA PRO A 156 -1.13 27.86 -12.22
C PRO A 156 -1.53 26.41 -11.97
N LEU A 157 -0.61 25.49 -12.26
CA LEU A 157 -0.75 24.07 -12.00
C LEU A 157 0.47 23.52 -11.27
N ARG A 158 0.30 22.36 -10.66
CA ARG A 158 1.38 21.65 -9.96
C ARG A 158 1.62 20.30 -10.59
N THR A 159 2.88 20.04 -10.94
CA THR A 159 3.36 18.73 -11.39
C THR A 159 4.17 18.05 -10.28
N THR A 160 3.83 16.82 -9.92
CA THR A 160 4.58 16.02 -8.94
C THR A 160 4.80 14.60 -9.45
N SER A 161 5.72 13.87 -8.84
CA SER A 161 5.75 12.42 -8.98
C SER A 161 4.46 11.80 -8.40
N ASP A 162 4.04 10.69 -8.96
CA ASP A 162 3.02 9.82 -8.39
C ASP A 162 3.71 8.76 -7.51
N PHE A 163 3.73 9.01 -6.20
CA PHE A 163 4.27 8.06 -5.22
C PHE A 163 3.12 7.43 -4.45
N SER A 164 3.31 6.18 -4.00
CA SER A 164 2.38 5.59 -3.03
C SER A 164 2.35 6.40 -1.74
N MET A 165 1.19 6.41 -1.08
CA MET A 165 0.90 7.28 0.07
C MET A 165 1.66 6.88 1.34
N GLU A 166 2.42 5.79 1.33
CA GLU A 166 3.15 5.23 2.48
C GLU A 166 4.59 5.73 2.62
N ILE A 167 4.93 6.89 2.06
CA ILE A 167 6.14 7.62 2.48
C ILE A 167 5.77 8.82 3.38
N PRO A 168 5.40 8.61 4.66
CA PRO A 168 5.69 9.57 5.69
C PRO A 168 7.02 9.18 6.35
N LYS A 169 8.11 9.90 6.02
CA LYS A 169 9.34 10.16 6.81
C LYS A 169 10.61 10.16 5.93
N ALA A 170 10.86 11.22 5.15
CA ALA A 170 12.23 11.60 4.74
C ALA A 170 12.31 12.94 3.97
N SER A 171 11.45 13.92 4.24
CA SER A 171 11.58 15.24 3.60
C SER A 171 11.10 16.36 4.52
N LYS A 172 11.71 16.43 5.70
CA LYS A 172 11.87 17.65 6.48
C LYS A 172 13.31 17.65 6.98
N ALA A 173 14.17 18.35 6.27
CA ALA A 173 15.44 18.86 6.74
C ALA A 173 15.50 20.32 6.24
#